data_AF-A0A956L1H3-F1
#
_entry.id   AF-A0A956L1H3-F1
#
_cell.length_a   1.000
_cell.length_b   1.000
_cell.length_c   1.000
_cell.angle_alpha   90.00
_cell.angle_beta   90.00
_cell.angle_gamma   90.00
#
_symmetry.space_group_name_H-M   'P 1'
#
loop_
_entity.id
_entity.type
_entity.pdbx_description
1 polymer ?
#
loop_
_entity_poly.entity_id
_entity_poly.type
_entity_poly.pdbx_seq_one_letter_code
_entity_poly.pdbx_strand_id
1 'polypeptide(L)' 'DVRFRNNAALTSLATIPLTEIQGSLEVSDHASMSTTDAEAFAVGISVWGTTTICGNAGGEACP' A
#
# COMPACT_ATOMS: atom_id res chain seq x y z
N ASP A 1 -3.61 -11.31 -6.47
CA ASP A 1 -3.29 -9.88 -6.16
C ASP A 1 -3.89 -9.49 -4.83
N VAL A 2 -3.29 -8.50 -4.15
CA VAL A 2 -3.79 -7.88 -2.91
C VAL A 2 -3.96 -6.38 -3.15
N ARG A 3 -5.10 -5.81 -2.74
CA ARG A 3 -5.44 -4.41 -2.99
C ARG A 3 -6.01 -3.74 -1.74
N PHE A 4 -5.37 -2.66 -1.30
CA PHE A 4 -5.86 -1.73 -0.29
C PHE A 4 -6.15 -0.41 -0.99
N ARG A 5 -7.42 0.03 -1.02
CA ARG A 5 -7.84 1.18 -1.83
C ARG A 5 -8.88 2.04 -1.14
N ASN A 6 -8.85 3.34 -1.40
CA ASN A 6 -9.93 4.30 -1.11
C ASN A 6 -10.43 4.24 0.35
N ASN A 7 -9.54 4.03 1.31
CA ASN A 7 -9.89 4.10 2.72
C ASN A 7 -9.28 5.36 3.33
N ALA A 8 -10.06 6.44 3.32
CA ALA A 8 -9.65 7.76 3.80
C ALA A 8 -9.39 7.78 5.32
N ALA A 9 -9.92 6.83 6.10
CA ALA A 9 -9.69 6.75 7.53
C ALA A 9 -8.52 5.82 7.90
N LEU A 10 -8.00 5.05 6.94
CA LEU A 10 -6.85 4.20 7.16
C LEU A 10 -5.60 5.06 7.32
N THR A 11 -4.88 4.88 8.42
CA THR A 11 -3.65 5.61 8.73
C THR A 11 -2.42 4.72 8.72
N SER A 12 -2.58 3.39 8.76
CA SER A 12 -1.46 2.44 8.77
C SER A 12 -1.90 1.03 8.34
N LEU A 13 -0.99 0.31 7.70
CA LEU A 13 -1.10 -1.13 7.38
C LEU A 13 -0.15 -1.99 8.25
N ALA A 14 0.60 -1.39 9.16
CA ALA A 14 1.72 -2.03 9.86
C ALA A 14 1.34 -3.25 10.72
N THR A 15 0.08 -3.39 11.10
CA THR A 15 -0.41 -4.50 11.93
C THR A 15 -0.84 -5.73 11.12
N ILE A 16 -0.86 -5.63 9.79
CA ILE A 16 -1.27 -6.74 8.93
C ILE A 16 -0.09 -7.72 8.80
N PRO A 17 -0.23 -8.98 9.25
CA PRO A 17 0.85 -9.97 9.19
C PRO A 17 0.95 -10.58 7.79
N LEU A 18 1.27 -9.76 6.78
CA LEU A 18 1.44 -10.20 5.41
C LEU A 18 2.94 -10.29 5.11
N THR A 19 3.41 -11.46 4.69
CA THR A 19 4.83 -11.71 4.41
C THR A 19 5.11 -12.05 2.95
N GLU A 20 4.12 -12.58 2.23
CA GLU A 20 4.26 -13.00 0.83
C GLU A 20 3.00 -12.73 0.03
N ILE A 21 3.17 -12.28 -1.21
CA ILE A 21 2.13 -12.12 -2.23
C ILE A 21 2.67 -12.72 -3.54
N GLN A 22 2.07 -13.81 -4.00
CA GLN A 22 2.43 -14.43 -5.30
C GLN A 22 1.97 -13.61 -6.52
N GLY A 23 1.09 -12.62 -6.32
CA GLY A 23 0.64 -11.68 -7.35
C GLY A 23 1.18 -10.27 -7.12
N SER A 24 0.39 -9.26 -7.51
CA SER A 24 0.71 -7.85 -7.34
C SER A 24 0.12 -7.27 -6.05
N LEU A 25 0.78 -6.24 -5.51
CA LEU A 25 0.33 -5.42 -4.39
C LEU A 25 -0.07 -4.03 -4.88
N GLU A 26 -1.26 -3.57 -4.51
CA GLU A 26 -1.76 -2.22 -4.76
C GLU A 26 -2.14 -1.57 -3.43
N VAL A 27 -1.57 -0.40 -3.13
CA VAL A 27 -1.93 0.44 -1.97
C VAL A 27 -2.24 1.84 -2.48
N SER A 28 -3.53 2.16 -2.58
CA SER A 28 -4.00 3.35 -3.29
C SER A 28 -4.99 4.21 -2.51
N ASP A 29 -4.93 5.52 -2.72
CA ASP A 29 -6.00 6.46 -2.35
C ASP A 29 -6.36 6.46 -0.84
N HIS A 30 -5.35 6.35 0.03
CA HIS A 30 -5.52 6.49 1.47
C HIS A 30 -5.15 7.90 1.94
N ALA A 31 -6.15 8.80 1.94
CA ALA A 31 -5.95 10.22 2.25
C ALA A 31 -5.34 10.52 3.64
N SER A 32 -5.46 9.60 4.61
CA SER A 32 -4.90 9.76 5.96
C SER A 32 -3.68 8.88 6.26
N MET A 33 -3.24 8.04 5.31
CA MET A 33 -2.02 7.24 5.45
C MET A 33 -0.92 7.88 4.62
N SER A 34 0.26 8.07 5.19
CA SER A 34 1.37 8.63 4.43
C SER A 34 1.87 7.64 3.37
N THR A 35 2.36 8.16 2.24
CA THR A 35 3.01 7.32 1.23
C THR A 35 4.21 6.56 1.81
N THR A 36 4.96 7.18 2.71
CA THR A 36 6.08 6.53 3.40
C THR A 36 5.64 5.33 4.25
N ASP A 37 4.48 5.40 4.92
CA ASP A 37 3.94 4.25 5.67
C ASP A 37 3.51 3.12 4.72
N ALA A 38 2.93 3.46 3.57
CA ALA A 38 2.57 2.49 2.54
C ALA A 38 3.81 1.79 1.96
N GLU A 39 4.88 2.54 1.70
CA GLU A 39 6.17 2.02 1.23
C GLU A 39 6.84 1.13 2.28
N ALA A 40 6.84 1.55 3.55
CA ALA A 40 7.38 0.76 4.66
C ALA A 40 6.66 -0.59 4.80
N PHE A 41 5.33 -0.60 4.66
CA PHE A 41 4.55 -1.84 4.62
C PHE A 41 4.95 -2.72 3.42
N ALA A 42 5.05 -2.15 2.22
CA ALA A 42 5.39 -2.90 1.01
C ALA A 42 6.81 -3.51 1.05
N VAL A 43 7.79 -2.82 1.65
CA VAL A 43 9.17 -3.33 1.80
C VAL A 43 9.22 -4.59 2.68
N GLY A 44 8.28 -4.75 3.62
CA GLY A 44 8.19 -5.94 4.47
C GLY A 44 7.63 -7.18 3.79
N ILE A 45 7.20 -7.10 2.53
CA ILE A 45 6.45 -8.15 1.85
C ILE A 45 7.22 -8.65 0.63
N SER A 46 7.35 -9.97 0.50
CA SER A 46 7.85 -10.56 -0.74
C SER A 46 6.74 -10.58 -1.80
N VAL A 47 6.85 -9.72 -2.81
CA VAL A 47 5.88 -9.60 -3.92
C VAL A 47 6.50 -10.15 -5.20
N TRP A 48 5.84 -11.14 -5.81
CA TRP A 48 6.32 -11.75 -7.06
C TRP A 48 5.88 -10.98 -8.31
N GLY A 49 4.74 -10.28 -8.21
CA GLY A 49 4.24 -9.38 -9.23
C GLY A 49 4.75 -7.95 -9.06
N THR A 50 3.91 -6.97 -9.39
CA THR A 50 4.24 -5.55 -9.25
C THR A 50 3.74 -4.97 -7.94
N THR A 51 4.45 -3.98 -7.41
CA THR A 51 3.97 -3.15 -6.31
C THR A 51 3.59 -1.77 -6.86
N THR A 52 2.37 -1.32 -6.59
CA THR A 52 1.87 0.00 -6.97
C THR A 52 1.41 0.75 -5.73
N ILE A 53 1.99 1.93 -5.50
CA ILE A 53 1.67 2.82 -4.39
C ILE A 53 1.42 4.21 -4.98
N CYS A 54 0.23 4.76 -4.76
CA CYS A 54 -0.19 6.06 -5.29
C CYS A 54 -1.41 6.59 -4.53
N GLY A 55 -1.76 7.86 -4.69
CA GLY A 55 -2.96 8.48 -4.09
C GLY A 55 -2.97 8.54 -2.56
N ASN A 56 -1.89 8.13 -1.89
CA ASN A 56 -1.75 8.20 -0.44
C ASN A 56 -1.25 9.60 -0.04
N ALA A 57 -1.40 9.96 1.24
CA ALA A 57 -1.06 11.29 1.72
C ALA A 57 0.41 11.65 1.43
N GLY A 58 0.62 12.79 0.79
CA GLY A 58 1.96 13.28 0.42
C GLY A 58 2.63 12.56 -0.75
N GLY A 59 1.93 11.66 -1.46
CA GLY A 59 2.43 10.98 -2.65
C GLY A 59 1.85 11.49 -3.96
N GLU A 60 2.29 10.84 -5.05
CA GLU A 60 1.78 11.07 -6.40
C GLU A 60 0.37 10.51 -6.58
N ALA A 61 -0.44 11.13 -7.44
CA ALA A 61 -1.78 10.63 -7.77
C ALA A 61 -1.73 9.27 -8.49
N CYS A 62 -2.78 8.46 -8.35
CA CYS A 62 -2.91 7.22 -9.11
C CYS A 62 -3.19 7.50 -10.59
N PRO A 63 -2.67 6.67 -11.51
CA PRO A 63 -2.99 6.73 -12.93
C PRO A 63 -4.44 6.37 -13.23
#